data_AF-A0A3D3PSG4-F1
#
_entry.id   AF-A0A3D3PSG4-F1
#
_cell.length_a   1.000
_cell.length_b   1.000
_cell.length_c   1.000
_cell.angle_alpha   90.00
_cell.angle_beta   90.00
_cell.angle_gamma   90.00
#
_symmetry.space_group_name_H-M   'P 1'
#
loop_
_entity.id
_entity.type
_entity.pdbx_description
1 polymer ?
#
loop_
_entity_poly.entity_id
_entity_poly.type
_entity_poly.pdbx_seq_one_letter_code
_entity_poly.pdbx_strand_id
1 'polypeptide(L)'
;MAGPMKQLFVPTREAIDALMQLQVEQAKKEFVRTQTIYDYVRISCSIGVMFGVLLAAFIGIWLIRSISLPMQKALRVAKSVAAGDLTQQIDVKSHDETGQLMQALKDMNAGLVRIVENVRAGTDAIATASSQIASRNQDLSSRTEQQASSLQETASSMEELTSTVKQNADSAQQANQLAMSA
;
A
#
# COMPACT_ATOMS: atom_id res chain seq x y z
N MET A 1 -72.58 81.42 -43.54
CA MET A 1 -71.15 81.50 -43.89
C MET A 1 -70.36 80.86 -42.76
N ALA A 2 -70.06 79.56 -42.85
CA ALA A 2 -69.18 78.89 -41.89
C ALA A 2 -67.76 79.40 -42.15
N GLY A 3 -67.21 80.15 -41.19
CA GLY A 3 -65.91 80.80 -41.36
C GLY A 3 -64.77 79.80 -41.64
N PRO A 4 -63.73 80.23 -42.37
CA PRO A 4 -62.61 79.38 -42.82
C PRO A 4 -61.88 78.63 -41.69
N MET A 5 -62.08 79.04 -40.43
CA MET A 5 -61.57 78.36 -39.24
C MET A 5 -62.14 76.94 -39.02
N LYS A 6 -63.41 76.66 -39.36
CA LYS A 6 -63.98 75.30 -39.18
C LYS A 6 -63.43 74.28 -40.19
N GLN A 7 -62.99 74.73 -41.36
CA GLN A 7 -62.42 73.86 -42.41
C GLN A 7 -60.98 73.43 -42.10
N LEU A 8 -60.21 74.24 -41.35
CA LEU A 8 -58.86 73.86 -40.89
C LEU A 8 -58.85 73.12 -39.55
N PHE A 9 -59.86 73.33 -38.69
CA PHE A 9 -59.88 72.72 -37.35
C PHE A 9 -60.07 71.18 -37.39
N VAL A 10 -60.91 70.67 -38.29
CA VAL A 10 -61.16 69.23 -38.46
C VAL A 10 -59.91 68.46 -38.92
N PRO A 11 -59.21 68.85 -40.01
CA PRO A 11 -58.00 68.16 -40.45
C PRO A 11 -56.84 68.30 -39.46
N THR A 12 -56.76 69.42 -38.72
CA THR A 12 -55.73 69.59 -37.68
C THR A 12 -55.97 68.66 -36.49
N ARG A 13 -57.22 68.46 -36.08
CA ARG A 13 -57.58 67.51 -35.02
C ARG A 13 -57.30 66.07 -35.42
N GLU A 14 -57.66 65.67 -36.65
CA GLU A 14 -57.33 64.34 -37.17
C GLU A 14 -55.83 64.10 -37.26
N ALA A 15 -55.05 65.10 -37.68
CA ALA A 15 -53.59 65.00 -37.70
C ALA A 15 -52.99 64.86 -36.29
N ILE A 16 -53.53 65.57 -35.28
CA ILE A 16 -53.12 65.44 -33.88
C ILE A 16 -53.50 64.06 -33.32
N ASP A 17 -54.70 63.57 -33.58
CA ASP A 17 -55.15 62.24 -33.14
C ASP A 17 -54.32 61.13 -33.81
N ALA A 18 -53.98 61.27 -35.10
CA ALA A 18 -53.09 60.37 -35.81
C ALA A 18 -51.66 60.38 -35.23
N LEU A 19 -51.10 61.55 -34.93
CA LEU A 19 -49.78 61.67 -34.28
C LEU A 19 -49.77 61.06 -32.88
N MET A 20 -50.85 61.26 -32.12
CA MET A 20 -51.01 60.71 -30.77
C MET A 20 -51.14 59.18 -30.81
N GLN A 21 -51.89 58.62 -31.76
CA GLN A 21 -51.95 57.18 -31.99
C GLN A 21 -50.58 56.60 -32.38
N LEU A 22 -49.85 57.29 -33.27
CA LEU A 22 -48.52 56.87 -33.72
C LEU A 22 -47.52 56.87 -32.55
N GLN A 23 -47.56 57.86 -31.67
CA GLN A 23 -46.75 57.90 -30.44
C GLN A 23 -47.12 56.77 -29.47
N VAL A 24 -48.41 56.48 -29.26
CA VAL A 24 -48.85 55.38 -28.38
C VAL A 24 -48.43 54.03 -28.96
N GLU A 25 -48.51 53.84 -30.28
CA GLU A 25 -48.09 52.61 -30.95
C GLU A 25 -46.56 52.42 -30.90
N GLN A 26 -45.80 53.50 -31.09
CA GLN A 26 -44.34 53.49 -30.93
C GLN A 26 -43.91 53.21 -29.49
N ALA A 27 -44.53 53.86 -28.50
CA ALA A 27 -44.25 53.62 -27.09
C ALA A 27 -44.52 52.16 -26.71
N LYS A 28 -45.60 51.56 -27.25
CA LYS A 28 -45.90 50.14 -27.04
C LYS A 28 -44.87 49.21 -27.71
N LYS A 29 -44.41 49.54 -28.93
CA LYS A 29 -43.35 48.78 -29.62
C LYS A 29 -42.02 48.84 -28.87
N GLU A 30 -41.61 50.02 -28.39
CA GLU A 30 -40.38 50.18 -27.61
C GLU A 30 -40.46 49.49 -26.24
N PHE A 31 -41.63 49.50 -25.59
CA PHE A 31 -41.85 48.75 -24.35
C PHE A 31 -41.71 47.23 -24.56
N VAL A 32 -42.33 46.68 -25.61
CA VAL A 32 -42.23 45.26 -25.96
C VAL A 32 -40.80 44.88 -26.37
N ARG A 33 -40.12 45.72 -27.18
CA ARG A 33 -38.73 45.51 -27.58
C ARG A 33 -37.80 45.47 -26.38
N THR A 34 -37.94 46.43 -25.48
CA THR A 34 -37.17 46.51 -24.24
C THR A 34 -37.41 45.28 -23.35
N GLN A 35 -38.66 44.83 -23.23
CA GLN A 35 -39.01 43.63 -22.46
C GLN A 35 -38.38 42.35 -23.03
N THR A 36 -38.44 42.16 -24.35
CA THR A 36 -37.80 40.99 -25.00
C THR A 36 -36.28 40.99 -24.82
N ILE A 37 -35.63 42.15 -24.91
CA ILE A 37 -34.18 42.26 -24.68
C ILE A 37 -33.82 41.86 -23.24
N TYR A 38 -34.59 42.31 -22.24
CA TYR A 38 -34.39 41.90 -20.85
C TYR A 38 -34.53 40.38 -20.67
N ASP A 39 -35.52 39.75 -21.30
CA ASP A 39 -35.72 38.30 -21.22
C ASP A 39 -34.58 37.52 -21.89
N TYR A 40 -34.12 37.95 -23.07
CA TYR A 40 -32.97 37.34 -23.76
C TYR A 40 -31.69 37.45 -22.93
N VAL A 41 -31.40 38.63 -22.39
CA VAL A 41 -30.22 38.85 -21.53
C VAL A 41 -30.33 37.96 -20.28
N ARG A 42 -31.49 37.94 -19.61
CA ARG A 42 -31.71 37.12 -18.42
C ARG A 42 -31.51 35.63 -18.69
N ILE A 43 -32.07 35.08 -19.77
CA ILE A 43 -31.92 33.67 -20.14
C ILE A 43 -30.46 33.34 -20.45
N SER A 44 -29.76 34.19 -21.22
CA SER A 44 -28.35 33.98 -21.55
C SER A 44 -27.44 33.96 -20.30
N CYS A 45 -27.65 34.88 -19.35
CA CYS A 45 -26.94 34.87 -18.07
C CYS A 45 -27.24 33.62 -17.24
N SER A 46 -28.51 33.20 -17.19
CA SER A 46 -28.95 32.01 -16.45
C SER A 46 -28.31 30.73 -17.00
N ILE A 47 -28.23 30.61 -18.34
CA ILE A 47 -27.56 29.50 -19.02
C ILE A 47 -26.06 29.52 -18.71
N GLY A 48 -25.42 30.69 -18.76
CA GLY A 48 -23.99 30.82 -18.45
C GLY A 48 -23.66 30.38 -17.02
N VAL A 49 -24.46 30.79 -16.03
CA VAL A 49 -24.30 30.36 -14.63
C VAL A 49 -24.53 28.85 -14.50
N MET A 50 -25.60 28.32 -15.10
CA MET A 50 -25.90 26.89 -15.04
C MET A 50 -24.79 26.05 -15.68
N PHE A 51 -24.27 26.46 -16.84
CA PHE A 51 -23.15 25.80 -17.49
C PHE A 51 -21.88 25.86 -16.64
N GLY A 52 -21.58 27.01 -16.02
CA GLY A 52 -20.45 27.15 -15.11
C GLY A 52 -20.54 26.21 -13.91
N VAL A 53 -21.72 26.09 -13.29
CA VAL A 53 -21.96 25.17 -12.17
C VAL A 53 -21.81 23.72 -12.61
N LEU A 54 -22.36 23.33 -13.76
CA LEU A 54 -22.24 21.97 -14.30
C LEU A 54 -20.77 21.63 -14.62
N LEU A 55 -20.03 22.55 -15.22
CA LEU A 55 -18.61 22.35 -15.54
C LEU A 55 -17.77 22.22 -14.26
N ALA A 56 -18.02 23.06 -13.26
CA ALA A 56 -17.35 22.98 -11.96
C ALA A 56 -17.63 21.64 -11.26
N ALA A 57 -18.90 21.19 -11.26
CA ALA A 57 -19.28 19.90 -10.69
C ALA A 57 -18.63 18.73 -11.44
N PHE A 58 -18.60 18.80 -12.78
CA PHE A 58 -17.96 17.78 -13.62
C PHE A 58 -16.45 17.67 -13.33
N ILE A 59 -15.73 18.80 -13.33
CA ILE A 59 -14.29 18.82 -13.03
C ILE A 59 -14.04 18.35 -11.59
N GLY A 60 -14.86 18.78 -10.62
CA GLY A 60 -14.73 18.35 -9.23
C GLY A 60 -14.88 16.83 -9.07
N ILE A 61 -15.91 16.24 -9.67
CA ILE A 61 -16.12 14.78 -9.66
C ILE A 61 -14.97 14.06 -10.37
N TRP A 62 -14.48 14.63 -11.48
CA TRP A 62 -13.37 14.06 -12.24
C TRP A 62 -12.07 14.04 -11.42
N LEU A 63 -11.70 15.14 -10.76
CA LEU A 63 -10.52 15.24 -9.90
C LEU A 63 -10.59 14.33 -8.67
N ILE A 64 -11.76 14.21 -8.04
CA ILE A 64 -11.95 13.30 -6.90
C ILE A 64 -11.69 11.85 -7.33
N ARG A 65 -12.17 11.47 -8.53
CA ARG A 65 -12.00 10.11 -9.05
C ARG A 65 -10.59 9.84 -9.58
N SER A 66 -9.94 10.81 -10.20
CA SER A 66 -8.60 10.64 -10.78
C SER A 66 -7.48 10.82 -9.78
N ILE A 67 -7.65 11.64 -8.74
CA ILE A 67 -6.56 11.97 -7.79
C ILE A 67 -6.91 11.54 -6.36
N SER A 68 -7.97 12.08 -5.78
CA SER A 68 -8.23 11.90 -4.35
C SER A 68 -8.48 10.43 -3.97
N LEU A 69 -9.23 9.69 -4.80
CA LEU A 69 -9.54 8.30 -4.53
C LEU A 69 -8.30 7.38 -4.63
N PRO A 70 -7.45 7.44 -5.69
CA PRO A 70 -6.17 6.72 -5.70
C PRO A 70 -5.24 7.10 -4.54
N MET A 71 -5.13 8.38 -4.17
CA MET A 71 -4.28 8.81 -3.05
C MET A 71 -4.73 8.23 -1.71
N GLN A 72 -6.03 8.14 -1.45
CA GLN A 72 -6.55 7.48 -0.25
C GLN A 72 -6.25 5.99 -0.22
N LYS A 73 -6.29 5.31 -1.38
CA LYS A 73 -5.90 3.89 -1.49
C LYS A 73 -4.40 3.72 -1.24
N ALA A 74 -3.57 4.56 -1.84
CA ALA A 74 -2.12 4.57 -1.61
C ALA A 74 -1.79 4.73 -0.12
N LEU A 75 -2.43 5.68 0.56
CA LEU A 75 -2.25 5.88 2.00
C LEU A 75 -2.67 4.65 2.83
N ARG A 76 -3.77 3.98 2.46
CA ARG A 76 -4.21 2.75 3.14
C ARG A 76 -3.19 1.62 2.98
N VAL A 77 -2.68 1.45 1.76
CA VAL A 77 -1.63 0.46 1.46
C VAL A 77 -0.38 0.76 2.29
N ALA A 78 0.09 2.00 2.28
CA ALA A 78 1.27 2.41 3.05
C ALA A 78 1.08 2.17 4.56
N LYS A 79 -0.10 2.47 5.11
CA LYS A 79 -0.43 2.17 6.51
C LYS A 79 -0.46 0.67 6.81
N SER A 80 -0.97 -0.14 5.88
CA SER A 80 -1.01 -1.61 6.04
C SER A 80 0.40 -2.19 6.03
N VAL A 81 1.24 -1.74 5.09
CA VAL A 81 2.67 -2.09 5.03
C VAL A 81 3.39 -1.67 6.31
N ALA A 82 3.15 -0.45 6.81
CA ALA A 82 3.74 0.02 8.06
C ALA A 82 3.28 -0.80 9.29
N ALA A 83 2.09 -1.39 9.24
CA ALA A 83 1.58 -2.32 10.25
C ALA A 83 2.06 -3.77 10.04
N GLY A 84 2.85 -4.05 8.99
CA GLY A 84 3.32 -5.39 8.64
C GLY A 84 2.30 -6.24 7.88
N ASP A 85 1.12 -5.71 7.54
CA ASP A 85 0.15 -6.39 6.69
C ASP A 85 0.53 -6.21 5.21
N LEU A 86 1.16 -7.25 4.66
CA LEU A 86 1.54 -7.32 3.24
C LEU A 86 0.53 -8.09 2.38
N THR A 87 -0.65 -8.45 2.92
CA THR A 87 -1.65 -9.27 2.21
C THR A 87 -2.56 -8.46 1.29
N GLN A 88 -2.45 -7.14 1.33
CA GLN A 88 -3.31 -6.22 0.56
C GLN A 88 -3.09 -6.36 -0.95
N GLN A 89 -4.18 -6.55 -1.70
CA GLN A 89 -4.13 -6.55 -3.16
C GLN A 89 -4.14 -5.11 -3.70
N ILE A 90 -3.06 -4.76 -4.40
CA ILE A 90 -2.88 -3.45 -5.01
C ILE A 90 -3.18 -3.58 -6.51
N ASP A 91 -4.34 -3.06 -6.92
CA ASP A 91 -4.80 -3.03 -8.30
C ASP A 91 -4.54 -1.65 -8.93
N VAL A 92 -3.81 -1.64 -10.05
CA VAL A 92 -3.39 -0.43 -10.75
C VAL A 92 -4.23 -0.29 -12.02
N LYS A 93 -5.16 0.68 -12.01
CA LYS A 93 -6.10 0.91 -13.12
C LYS A 93 -5.79 2.16 -13.95
N SER A 94 -4.91 3.03 -13.47
CA SER A 94 -4.54 4.27 -14.16
C SER A 94 -3.12 4.18 -14.70
N HIS A 95 -2.85 4.94 -15.77
CA HIS A 95 -1.52 5.08 -16.38
C HIS A 95 -0.91 6.47 -16.13
N ASP A 96 -1.61 7.33 -15.39
CA ASP A 96 -1.11 8.62 -14.92
C ASP A 96 -0.10 8.47 -13.77
N GLU A 97 0.36 9.59 -13.22
CA GLU A 97 1.30 9.66 -12.11
C GLU A 97 0.76 8.95 -10.85
N THR A 98 -0.55 8.97 -10.63
CA THR A 98 -1.16 8.25 -9.50
C THR A 98 -1.13 6.73 -9.72
N GLY A 99 -1.32 6.31 -10.97
CA GLY A 99 -1.15 4.93 -11.41
C GLY A 99 0.28 4.43 -11.21
N GLN A 100 1.27 5.23 -11.63
CA GLN A 100 2.69 4.92 -11.44
C GLN A 100 3.06 4.83 -9.94
N LEU A 101 2.54 5.72 -9.10
CA LEU A 101 2.72 5.63 -7.65
C LEU A 101 2.13 4.32 -7.10
N MET A 102 0.91 3.97 -7.50
CA MET A 102 0.26 2.73 -7.07
C MET A 102 1.04 1.49 -7.54
N GLN A 103 1.63 1.53 -8.73
CA GLN A 103 2.51 0.48 -9.23
C GLN A 103 3.79 0.37 -8.41
N ALA A 104 4.45 1.48 -8.09
CA ALA A 104 5.63 1.48 -7.23
C ALA A 104 5.33 0.92 -5.82
N LEU A 105 4.17 1.25 -5.25
CA LEU A 105 3.72 0.68 -3.97
C LEU A 105 3.46 -0.83 -4.07
N LYS A 106 2.93 -1.31 -5.20
CA LYS A 106 2.75 -2.74 -5.47
C LYS A 106 4.07 -3.48 -5.51
N ASP A 107 5.04 -2.94 -6.24
CA ASP A 107 6.36 -3.55 -6.38
C ASP A 107 7.12 -3.54 -5.05
N MET A 108 7.02 -2.46 -4.27
CA MET A 108 7.55 -2.39 -2.91
C MET A 108 6.94 -3.47 -2.00
N ASN A 109 5.62 -3.61 -2.00
CA ASN A 109 4.92 -4.62 -1.20
C ASN A 109 5.37 -6.05 -1.59
N ALA A 110 5.40 -6.36 -2.88
CA ALA A 110 5.87 -7.65 -3.38
C ALA A 110 7.35 -7.93 -3.01
N GLY A 111 8.20 -6.90 -3.06
CA GLY A 111 9.59 -6.99 -2.61
C GLY A 111 9.71 -7.32 -1.12
N LEU A 112 8.92 -6.66 -0.28
CA LEU A 112 8.87 -6.93 1.16
C LEU A 112 8.38 -8.35 1.47
N VAL A 113 7.35 -8.83 0.76
CA VAL A 113 6.87 -10.22 0.91
C VAL A 113 7.99 -11.21 0.64
N ARG A 114 8.72 -11.06 -0.47
CA ARG A 114 9.86 -11.93 -0.80
C ARG A 114 10.96 -11.90 0.25
N ILE A 115 11.26 -10.73 0.82
CA ILE A 115 12.26 -10.61 1.90
C ILE A 115 11.81 -11.42 3.12
N VAL A 116 10.55 -11.28 3.53
CA VAL A 116 9.99 -12.03 4.67
C VAL A 116 9.99 -13.54 4.42
N GLU A 117 9.61 -13.97 3.20
CA GLU A 117 9.65 -15.38 2.80
C GLU A 117 11.08 -15.96 2.86
N ASN A 118 12.06 -15.23 2.35
CA ASN A 118 13.47 -15.64 2.38
C ASN A 118 14.01 -15.74 3.81
N VAL A 119 13.67 -14.76 4.67
CA VAL A 119 14.04 -14.80 6.09
C VAL A 119 13.43 -16.02 6.77
N ARG A 120 12.14 -16.28 6.55
CA ARG A 120 11.44 -17.45 7.12
C ARG A 120 12.08 -18.77 6.67
N ALA A 121 12.34 -18.91 5.36
CA ALA A 121 12.99 -20.11 4.83
C ALA A 121 14.40 -20.30 5.43
N GLY A 122 15.16 -19.22 5.59
CA GLY A 122 16.45 -19.23 6.27
C GLY A 122 16.35 -19.67 7.74
N THR A 123 15.36 -19.16 8.48
CA THR A 123 15.15 -19.56 9.89
C THR A 123 14.73 -21.02 10.02
N ASP A 124 13.90 -21.53 9.11
CA ASP A 124 13.48 -22.94 9.11
C ASP A 124 14.68 -23.87 8.82
N ALA A 125 15.58 -23.46 7.91
CA ALA A 125 16.83 -24.17 7.64
C ALA A 125 17.76 -24.19 8.86
N ILE A 126 17.90 -23.04 9.55
CA ILE A 126 18.70 -22.94 10.79
C ILE A 126 18.10 -23.85 11.87
N ALA A 127 16.78 -23.80 12.10
CA ALA A 127 16.12 -24.63 13.10
C ALA A 127 16.35 -26.12 12.84
N THR A 128 16.26 -26.54 11.57
CA THR A 128 16.56 -27.92 11.15
C THR A 128 18.02 -28.30 11.42
N ALA A 129 18.96 -27.45 11.04
CA ALA A 129 20.39 -27.67 11.28
C ALA A 129 20.72 -27.75 12.78
N SER A 130 20.13 -26.87 13.59
CA SER A 130 20.30 -26.88 15.05
C SER A 130 19.76 -28.18 15.68
N SER A 131 18.61 -28.69 15.23
CA SER A 131 18.08 -29.98 15.67
C SER A 131 19.03 -31.14 15.33
N GLN A 132 19.59 -31.14 14.12
CA GLN A 132 20.58 -32.13 13.71
C GLN A 132 21.87 -32.05 14.54
N ILE A 133 22.37 -30.84 14.83
CA ILE A 133 23.55 -30.64 15.69
C ILE A 133 23.25 -31.19 17.10
N ALA A 134 22.10 -30.88 17.68
CA ALA A 134 21.72 -31.38 19.00
C ALA A 134 21.71 -32.91 19.05
N SER A 135 21.09 -33.57 18.05
CA SER A 135 21.08 -35.04 17.95
C SER A 135 22.48 -35.62 17.79
N ARG A 136 23.33 -35.01 16.95
CA ARG A 136 24.73 -35.45 16.79
C ARG A 136 25.57 -35.25 18.04
N ASN A 137 25.32 -34.18 18.79
CA ASN A 137 26.03 -33.92 20.03
C ASN A 137 25.65 -34.93 21.12
N GLN A 138 24.38 -35.37 21.15
CA GLN A 138 23.92 -36.45 22.01
C GLN A 138 24.62 -37.78 21.69
N ASP A 139 24.69 -38.14 20.40
CA ASP A 139 25.40 -39.34 19.94
C ASP A 139 26.89 -39.29 20.32
N LEU A 140 27.55 -38.16 20.04
CA LEU A 140 28.95 -37.95 20.39
C LEU A 140 29.19 -38.07 21.90
N SER A 141 28.33 -37.47 22.73
CA SER A 141 28.41 -37.59 24.19
C SER A 141 28.33 -39.05 24.63
N SER A 142 27.38 -39.82 24.09
CA SER A 142 27.24 -41.25 24.42
C SER A 142 28.48 -42.07 24.04
N ARG A 143 29.09 -41.77 22.89
CA ARG A 143 30.32 -42.43 22.43
C ARG A 143 31.52 -42.03 23.27
N THR A 144 31.60 -40.77 23.71
CA THR A 144 32.64 -40.31 24.64
C THR A 144 32.50 -40.98 26.00
N GLU A 145 31.29 -41.14 26.53
CA GLU A 145 31.03 -41.90 27.76
C GLU A 145 31.45 -43.37 27.63
N GLN A 146 31.09 -44.01 26.51
CA GLN A 146 31.49 -45.40 26.23
C GLN A 146 33.01 -45.53 26.12
N GLN A 147 33.68 -44.60 25.42
CA GLN A 147 35.13 -44.60 25.27
C GLN A 147 35.84 -44.39 26.62
N ALA A 148 35.32 -43.51 27.47
CA ALA A 148 35.83 -43.32 28.82
C ALA A 148 35.72 -44.61 29.65
N SER A 149 34.60 -45.32 29.53
CA SER A 149 34.41 -46.63 30.18
C SER A 149 35.43 -47.67 29.70
N SER A 150 35.67 -47.78 28.39
CA SER A 150 36.67 -48.71 27.84
C SER A 150 38.10 -48.37 28.27
N LEU A 151 38.43 -47.08 28.37
CA LEU A 151 39.73 -46.63 28.89
C LEU A 151 39.89 -46.99 30.38
N GLN A 152 38.82 -46.89 31.17
CA GLN A 152 38.82 -47.30 32.57
C GLN A 152 39.07 -48.80 32.73
N GLU A 153 38.42 -49.63 31.90
CA GLU A 153 38.64 -51.08 31.87
C GLU A 153 40.07 -51.43 31.44
N THR A 154 40.62 -50.70 30.46
CA THR A 154 42.02 -50.85 30.01
C THR A 154 42.99 -50.49 31.13
N ALA A 155 42.75 -49.39 31.85
CA ALA A 155 43.59 -48.98 32.98
C ALA A 155 43.57 -50.02 34.10
N SER A 156 42.39 -50.54 34.46
CA SER A 156 42.25 -51.61 35.45
C SER A 156 42.96 -52.89 35.02
N SER A 157 42.88 -53.26 33.75
CA SER A 157 43.61 -54.41 33.20
C SER A 157 45.12 -54.20 33.27
N MET A 158 45.60 -52.97 33.02
CA MET A 158 47.02 -52.63 33.15
C MET A 158 47.51 -52.66 34.61
N GLU A 159 46.67 -52.29 35.58
CA GLU A 159 46.98 -52.45 37.01
C GLU A 159 47.11 -53.92 37.41
N GLU A 160 46.18 -54.77 36.96
CA GLU A 160 46.21 -56.22 37.21
C GLU A 160 47.43 -56.89 36.56
N LEU A 161 47.74 -56.52 35.31
CA LEU A 161 48.96 -56.96 34.62
C LEU A 161 50.22 -56.52 35.37
N THR A 162 50.27 -55.27 35.83
CA THR A 162 51.41 -54.75 36.59
C THR A 162 51.59 -55.52 37.91
N SER A 163 50.49 -55.82 38.61
CA SER A 163 50.50 -56.65 39.82
C SER A 163 51.03 -58.06 39.53
N THR A 164 50.57 -58.68 38.45
CA THR A 164 51.01 -60.02 38.02
C THR A 164 52.49 -60.03 37.64
N VAL A 165 52.97 -59.01 36.92
CA VAL A 165 54.40 -58.86 36.57
C VAL A 165 55.26 -58.71 37.82
N LYS A 166 54.80 -57.92 38.80
CA LYS A 166 55.49 -57.77 40.09
C LYS A 166 55.56 -59.11 40.84
N GLN A 167 54.43 -59.82 40.92
CA GLN A 167 54.37 -61.14 41.56
C GLN A 167 55.30 -62.17 40.87
N ASN A 168 55.36 -62.14 39.54
CA ASN A 168 56.28 -62.98 38.77
C ASN A 168 57.76 -62.63 39.05
N ALA A 169 58.09 -61.34 39.14
CA ALA A 169 59.44 -60.89 39.48
C ALA A 169 59.85 -61.35 40.90
N ASP A 170 58.97 -61.16 41.89
CA ASP A 170 59.20 -61.61 43.28
C ASP A 170 59.38 -63.13 43.35
N SER A 171 58.56 -63.89 42.60
CA SER A 171 58.65 -65.35 42.51
C SER A 171 59.96 -65.82 41.87
N ALA A 172 60.41 -65.17 40.79
CA ALA A 172 61.69 -65.45 40.15
C ALA A 172 62.88 -65.14 41.08
N GLN A 173 62.78 -64.06 41.86
CA GLN A 173 63.80 -63.68 42.83
C GLN A 173 63.89 -64.69 43.99
N GLN A 174 62.75 -65.16 44.52
CA GLN A 174 62.69 -66.23 45.52
C GLN A 174 63.27 -67.55 44.98
N ALA A 175 62.89 -67.95 43.77
CA ALA A 175 63.43 -69.15 43.12
C ALA A 175 64.96 -69.08 42.96
N ASN A 176 65.48 -67.92 42.58
CA ASN A 176 66.92 -67.71 42.50
C ASN A 176 67.63 -67.81 43.87
N GLN A 177 67.03 -67.28 44.95
CA GLN A 177 67.57 -67.41 46.31
C GLN A 177 67.58 -68.86 46.80
N LEU A 178 66.54 -69.64 46.48
CA LEU A 178 66.49 -71.07 46.80
C LEU A 178 67.57 -71.84 46.04
N ALA A 179 67.78 -71.54 44.76
CA ALA A 179 68.82 -72.17 43.95
C ALA A 179 70.25 -71.83 44.42
N MET A 180 70.47 -70.65 45.00
CA MET A 180 71.76 -70.25 45.57
C MET A 180 72.03 -70.81 46.97
N SER A 181 70.99 -71.24 47.69
CA SER A 181 71.11 -71.81 49.05
C SER A 181 71.07 -73.33 49.09
N ALA A 182 70.86 -73.99 47.93
CA ALA A 182 70.96 -75.43 47.70
C ALA A 182 72.35 -75.82 47.17
#